data_AF-K1XAT0-F1
#
_entry.id   AF-K1XAT0-F1
#
_cell.length_a   1.000
_cell.length_b   1.000
_cell.length_c   1.000
_cell.angle_alpha   90.00
_cell.angle_beta   90.00
_cell.angle_gamma   90.00
#
_symmetry.space_group_name_H-M   'P 1'
#
loop_
_entity.id
_entity.type
_entity.pdbx_description
1 polymer ?
#
loop_
_entity_poly.entity_id
_entity_poly.type
_entity_poly.pdbx_seq_one_letter_code
_entity_poly.pdbx_strand_id
1 'polypeptide(L)'
;MKLIEVECLFDKSKLVFSFTAENRVDFRELVKDLVQKFRTRIELRQIGARQEARIIKGLGICGREVCCATLLQSLDRVSVKMAKEQNMSLNPEKISGLCGRLMCCLGYEYDGYTDMKKDMPKCGKTVNTTEGRGKVIRQNALQGEIVVLLETGKEATIKTKDIQQ
;
A
#
# COMPACT_ATOMS: atom_id res chain seq x y z
N MET A 1 -0.04 13.99 -23.35
CA MET A 1 0.03 14.62 -22.02
C MET A 1 -1.37 14.67 -21.44
N LYS A 2 -1.55 14.31 -20.17
CA LYS A 2 -2.79 14.49 -19.42
C LYS A 2 -2.53 15.49 -18.29
N LEU A 3 -3.17 16.65 -18.34
CA LEU A 3 -3.09 17.65 -17.28
C LEU A 3 -3.91 17.15 -16.08
N ILE A 4 -3.35 17.23 -14.87
CA ILE A 4 -4.00 16.73 -13.64
C ILE A 4 -4.48 17.88 -12.78
N GLU A 5 -3.63 18.87 -12.52
CA GLU A 5 -3.96 20.05 -11.72
C GLU A 5 -3.10 21.25 -12.15
N VAL A 6 -3.56 22.43 -11.79
CA VAL A 6 -2.80 23.67 -11.92
C VAL A 6 -2.88 24.43 -10.61
N GLU A 7 -1.73 24.71 -10.00
CA GLU A 7 -1.62 25.46 -8.76
C GLU A 7 -0.99 26.83 -9.04
N CYS A 8 -1.51 27.87 -8.38
CA CYS A 8 -0.94 29.20 -8.38
C CYS A 8 -0.41 29.51 -6.98
N LEU A 9 0.84 29.96 -6.89
CA LEU A 9 1.35 30.46 -5.62
C LEU A 9 0.55 31.69 -5.18
N PHE A 10 0.41 31.88 -3.86
CA PHE A 10 -0.39 32.98 -3.29
C PHE A 10 0.07 34.36 -3.75
N ASP A 11 1.37 34.54 -3.96
CA ASP A 11 1.99 35.77 -4.47
C ASP A 11 1.86 35.93 -6.00
N LYS A 12 1.21 34.97 -6.68
CA LYS A 12 1.10 34.86 -8.14
C LYS A 12 2.45 34.87 -8.87
N SER A 13 3.55 34.54 -8.18
CA SER A 13 4.88 34.53 -8.80
C SER A 13 5.06 33.35 -9.74
N LYS A 14 4.32 32.26 -9.53
CA LYS A 14 4.46 31.00 -10.25
C LYS A 14 3.14 30.26 -10.41
N LEU A 15 2.95 29.70 -11.62
CA LEU A 15 1.94 28.68 -11.93
C LEU A 15 2.62 27.32 -12.13
N VAL A 16 2.16 26.31 -11.43
CA VAL A 16 2.65 24.93 -11.52
C VAL A 16 1.60 24.06 -12.19
N PHE A 17 1.95 23.46 -13.32
CA PHE A 17 1.09 22.53 -14.06
C PHE A 17 1.57 21.11 -13.81
N SER A 18 0.82 20.35 -13.03
CA SER A 18 1.12 18.93 -12.78
C SER A 18 0.46 18.08 -13.87
N PHE A 19 1.24 17.24 -14.54
CA PHE A 19 0.74 16.40 -15.65
C PHE A 19 1.34 14.98 -15.63
N THR A 20 0.65 14.05 -16.28
CA THR A 20 1.19 12.73 -16.62
C THR A 20 1.40 12.57 -18.12
N ALA A 21 2.41 11.79 -18.50
CA ALA A 21 2.73 11.47 -19.89
C ALA A 21 3.48 10.14 -19.94
N GLU A 22 3.15 9.30 -20.92
CA GLU A 22 3.84 8.02 -21.15
C GLU A 22 5.21 8.22 -21.80
N ASN A 23 5.29 9.18 -22.74
CA ASN A 23 6.49 9.49 -23.50
C ASN A 23 6.98 10.92 -23.20
N ARG A 24 8.25 11.19 -23.55
CA ARG A 24 8.80 12.55 -23.49
C ARG A 24 8.00 13.48 -24.40
N VAL A 25 7.54 14.60 -23.85
CA VAL A 25 6.77 15.61 -24.57
C VAL A 25 7.65 16.85 -24.78
N ASP A 26 7.62 17.43 -25.97
CA ASP A 26 8.25 18.73 -26.25
C ASP A 26 7.28 19.87 -25.87
N PHE A 27 7.70 20.72 -24.95
CA PHE A 27 6.87 21.78 -24.39
C PHE A 27 7.23 23.19 -24.87
N ARG A 28 8.19 23.34 -25.80
CA ARG A 28 8.73 24.65 -26.18
C ARG A 28 7.67 25.65 -26.63
N GLU A 29 6.77 25.26 -27.53
CA GLU A 29 5.69 26.14 -28.01
C GLU A 29 4.61 26.35 -26.93
N LEU A 30 4.20 25.29 -26.23
CA LEU A 30 3.21 25.40 -25.16
C LEU A 30 3.65 26.36 -24.04
N VAL A 31 4.92 26.32 -23.64
CA VAL A 31 5.46 27.23 -22.62
C VAL A 31 5.41 28.67 -23.09
N LYS A 32 5.71 28.96 -24.37
CA LYS A 32 5.61 30.32 -24.92
C LYS A 32 4.18 30.84 -24.83
N ASP A 33 3.20 30.03 -25.26
CA ASP A 33 1.79 30.41 -25.22
C ASP A 33 1.30 30.68 -23.79
N LEU A 34 1.68 29.82 -22.84
CA LEU A 34 1.33 29.98 -21.43
C LEU A 34 1.97 31.22 -20.81
N VAL A 35 3.26 31.47 -21.07
CA VAL A 35 3.95 32.67 -20.56
C VAL A 35 3.33 33.94 -21.14
N GLN A 36 3.02 33.96 -22.44
CA GLN A 36 2.39 35.11 -23.09
C GLN A 36 0.99 35.39 -22.52
N LYS A 37 0.21 34.34 -22.25
CA LYS A 37 -1.16 34.45 -21.72
C LYS A 37 -1.21 34.86 -20.25
N PHE A 38 -0.39 34.22 -19.39
CA PHE A 38 -0.48 34.39 -17.94
C PHE A 38 0.50 35.41 -17.38
N ARG A 39 1.53 35.81 -18.15
CA ARG A 39 2.59 36.77 -17.72
C ARG A 39 3.20 36.43 -16.36
N THR A 40 3.27 35.14 -16.05
CA THR A 40 3.70 34.57 -14.77
C THR A 40 4.68 33.44 -15.05
N ARG A 41 5.59 33.14 -14.11
CA ARG A 41 6.53 32.03 -14.28
C ARG A 41 5.78 30.70 -14.37
N ILE A 42 5.99 29.96 -15.45
CA ILE A 42 5.37 28.65 -15.67
C ILE A 42 6.34 27.55 -15.27
N GLU A 43 5.87 26.61 -14.45
CA GLU A 43 6.58 25.37 -14.11
C GLU A 43 5.74 24.18 -14.58
N LEU A 44 6.30 23.37 -15.47
CA LEU A 44 5.69 22.12 -15.90
C LEU A 44 6.26 20.98 -15.07
N ARG A 45 5.41 20.27 -14.32
CA ARG A 45 5.81 19.21 -13.40
C ARG A 45 5.22 17.88 -13.85
N GLN A 46 6.08 16.97 -14.30
CA GLN A 46 5.66 15.59 -14.56
C GLN A 46 5.52 14.84 -13.24
N ILE A 47 4.35 14.23 -13.02
CA ILE A 47 4.07 13.42 -11.83
C ILE A 47 3.89 11.94 -12.19
N GLY A 48 4.16 11.05 -11.24
CA GLY A 48 3.95 9.61 -11.40
C GLY A 48 2.52 9.19 -11.04
N ALA A 49 2.13 7.97 -11.44
CA ALA A 49 0.78 7.43 -11.21
C ALA A 49 0.29 7.51 -9.75
N ARG A 50 1.18 7.33 -8.76
CA ARG A 50 0.81 7.45 -7.33
C ARG A 50 0.49 8.89 -6.93
N GLN A 51 1.22 9.87 -7.47
CA GLN A 51 0.97 11.28 -7.20
C GLN A 51 -0.31 11.74 -7.90
N GLU A 52 -0.56 11.24 -9.12
CA GLU A 52 -1.85 11.43 -9.79
C GLU A 52 -3.01 10.91 -8.92
N ALA A 53 -2.94 9.66 -8.44
CA ALA A 53 -3.97 9.11 -7.56
C ALA A 53 -4.11 9.88 -6.23
N ARG A 54 -3.02 10.48 -5.73
CA ARG A 54 -3.03 11.32 -4.53
C ARG A 54 -3.79 12.64 -4.76
N ILE A 55 -3.59 13.26 -5.92
CA ILE A 55 -4.23 14.53 -6.28
C ILE A 55 -5.70 14.34 -6.62
N ILE A 56 -6.00 13.37 -7.50
CA ILE A 56 -7.37 13.06 -7.91
C ILE A 56 -8.19 12.56 -6.72
N LYS A 57 -7.53 11.89 -5.78
CA LYS A 57 -8.15 11.15 -4.66
C LYS A 57 -9.06 10.05 -5.20
N GLY A 58 -9.59 9.24 -4.29
CA GLY A 58 -10.44 8.11 -4.68
C GLY A 58 -10.55 7.10 -3.55
N LEU A 59 -11.39 6.08 -3.75
CA LEU A 59 -11.64 5.05 -2.75
C LEU A 59 -10.83 3.78 -3.07
N GLY A 60 -10.05 3.32 -2.11
CA GLY A 60 -9.40 2.02 -2.17
C GLY A 60 -10.40 0.88 -2.08
N ILE A 61 -9.92 -0.34 -2.32
CA ILE A 61 -10.73 -1.57 -2.23
C ILE A 61 -11.35 -1.80 -0.83
N CYS A 62 -10.80 -1.16 0.20
CA CYS A 62 -11.32 -1.17 1.56
C CYS A 62 -12.48 -0.17 1.79
N GLY A 63 -12.90 0.56 0.77
CA GLY A 63 -13.97 1.58 0.85
C GLY A 63 -13.55 2.91 1.48
N ARG A 64 -12.29 3.08 1.86
CA ARG A 64 -11.73 4.33 2.41
C ARG A 64 -10.98 5.12 1.35
N GLU A 65 -10.79 6.42 1.59
CA GLU A 65 -9.95 7.25 0.73
C GLU A 65 -8.51 6.70 0.63
N VAL A 66 -7.89 6.82 -0.54
CA VAL A 66 -6.53 6.32 -0.79
C VAL A 66 -5.54 6.82 0.26
N CYS A 67 -4.77 5.89 0.83
CA CYS A 67 -3.91 6.20 1.97
C CYS A 67 -2.84 7.28 1.65
N CYS A 68 -2.41 7.38 0.39
CA CYS A 68 -1.42 8.36 -0.03
C CYS A 68 -1.96 9.81 -0.09
N ALA A 69 -3.29 9.99 -0.15
CA ALA A 69 -3.94 11.30 -0.06
C ALA A 69 -4.27 11.71 1.37
N THR A 70 -4.26 10.77 2.31
CA THR A 70 -4.64 10.98 3.70
C THR A 70 -3.41 10.93 4.61
N LEU A 71 -3.22 9.80 5.30
CA LEU A 71 -2.25 9.64 6.38
C LEU A 71 -0.81 9.40 5.88
N LEU A 72 -0.65 8.81 4.68
CA LEU A 72 0.62 8.26 4.23
C LEU A 72 1.24 9.07 3.08
N GLN A 73 1.57 10.34 3.35
CA GLN A 73 2.08 11.28 2.34
C GLN A 73 3.53 11.00 1.92
N SER A 74 4.32 10.41 2.81
CA SER A 74 5.69 9.95 2.59
C SER A 74 5.73 8.45 2.84
N LEU A 75 6.11 7.68 1.82
CA LEU A 75 6.16 6.23 1.92
C LEU A 75 7.40 5.67 1.29
N ASP A 76 8.02 4.77 2.02
CA ASP A 76 9.05 3.90 1.51
C ASP A 76 8.53 2.99 0.40
N ARG A 77 9.48 2.35 -0.28
CA ARG A 77 9.18 1.41 -1.35
C ARG A 77 8.48 0.17 -0.76
N VAL A 78 7.20 0.01 -1.08
CA VAL A 78 6.43 -1.20 -0.74
C VAL A 78 6.91 -2.38 -1.58
N SER A 79 7.06 -3.56 -0.97
CA SER A 79 7.52 -4.78 -1.62
C SER A 79 6.51 -5.93 -1.48
N VAL A 80 6.59 -6.92 -2.39
CA VAL A 80 5.73 -8.12 -2.35
C VAL A 80 5.95 -8.94 -1.06
N LYS A 81 7.14 -8.84 -0.46
CA LYS A 81 7.43 -9.47 0.85
C LYS A 81 6.46 -8.98 1.93
N MET A 82 6.13 -7.68 1.92
CA MET A 82 5.22 -7.10 2.90
C MET A 82 3.81 -7.70 2.79
N ALA A 83 3.31 -7.91 1.56
CA ALA A 83 2.04 -8.59 1.33
C ALA A 83 2.06 -10.06 1.83
N LYS A 84 3.16 -10.79 1.58
CA LYS A 84 3.33 -12.16 2.08
C LYS A 84 3.31 -12.21 3.60
N GLU A 85 3.99 -11.27 4.26
CA GLU A 85 4.02 -11.20 5.72
C GLU A 85 2.64 -10.94 6.33
N GLN A 86 1.77 -10.24 5.60
CA GLN A 86 0.39 -9.97 6.01
C GLN A 86 -0.59 -11.07 5.57
N ASN A 87 -0.09 -12.22 5.07
CA ASN A 87 -0.90 -13.32 4.54
C ASN A 87 -1.89 -12.88 3.43
N MET A 88 -1.56 -11.82 2.69
CA MET A 88 -2.38 -11.33 1.59
C MET A 88 -2.21 -12.20 0.34
N SER A 89 -3.30 -12.40 -0.40
CA SER A 89 -3.27 -13.07 -1.69
C SER A 89 -2.40 -12.29 -2.67
N LEU A 90 -1.48 -12.97 -3.36
CA LEU A 90 -0.55 -12.34 -4.31
C LEU A 90 -1.20 -12.00 -5.67
N ASN A 91 -2.53 -12.05 -5.77
CA ASN A 91 -3.24 -11.55 -6.95
C ASN A 91 -3.04 -10.03 -7.04
N PRO A 92 -2.49 -9.48 -8.15
CA PRO A 92 -2.31 -8.05 -8.35
C PRO A 92 -3.55 -7.21 -8.04
N GLU A 93 -4.76 -7.69 -8.35
CA GLU A 93 -6.02 -6.97 -8.09
C GLU A 93 -6.28 -6.76 -6.58
N LYS A 94 -5.78 -7.65 -5.73
CA LYS A 94 -5.97 -7.60 -4.28
C LYS A 94 -4.88 -6.83 -3.53
N ILE A 95 -3.70 -6.65 -4.14
CA ILE A 95 -2.54 -6.00 -3.50
C ILE A 95 -2.14 -4.67 -4.13
N SER A 96 -2.75 -4.30 -5.26
CA SER A 96 -2.48 -3.04 -5.95
C SER A 96 -3.50 -1.97 -5.54
N GLY A 97 -3.03 -0.75 -5.31
CA GLY A 97 -3.89 0.40 -5.14
C GLY A 97 -4.36 0.94 -6.49
N LEU A 98 -5.24 1.95 -6.44
CA LEU A 98 -5.80 2.63 -7.63
C LEU A 98 -4.74 3.14 -8.61
N CYS A 99 -3.54 3.46 -8.11
CA CYS A 99 -2.42 3.91 -8.94
C CYS A 99 -1.69 2.79 -9.70
N GLY A 100 -2.17 1.54 -9.64
CA GLY A 100 -1.54 0.37 -10.27
C GLY A 100 -0.24 -0.10 -9.61
N ARG A 101 0.15 0.50 -8.47
CA ARG A 101 1.28 0.06 -7.64
C ARG A 101 0.80 -0.62 -6.38
N LEU A 102 1.67 -1.36 -5.71
CA LEU A 102 1.38 -1.97 -4.41
C LEU A 102 0.78 -0.96 -3.42
N MET A 103 -0.23 -1.43 -2.67
CA MET A 103 -0.96 -0.63 -1.69
C MET A 103 -0.05 -0.08 -0.61
N CYS A 104 -0.32 1.16 -0.23
CA CYS A 104 0.47 1.92 0.74
C CYS A 104 0.36 1.36 2.17
N CYS A 105 -0.83 0.87 2.54
CA CYS A 105 -1.09 0.24 3.83
C CYS A 105 -0.22 -1.00 4.09
N LEU A 106 0.15 -1.74 3.03
CA LEU A 106 1.05 -2.89 3.17
C LEU A 106 2.40 -2.49 3.78
N GLY A 107 2.94 -1.34 3.40
CA GLY A 107 4.17 -0.83 4.02
C GLY A 107 3.93 -0.35 5.45
N TYR A 108 2.85 0.41 5.67
CA TYR A 108 2.52 0.97 6.97
C TYR A 108 2.28 -0.09 8.06
N GLU A 109 1.58 -1.17 7.71
CA GLU A 109 1.23 -2.23 8.67
C GLU A 109 2.35 -3.26 8.87
N TYR A 110 3.38 -3.27 8.01
CA TYR A 110 4.38 -4.33 7.96
C TYR A 110 5.12 -4.55 9.29
N ASP A 111 5.56 -3.47 9.94
CA ASP A 111 6.31 -3.59 11.20
C ASP A 111 5.42 -4.14 12.31
N GLY A 112 4.16 -3.68 12.39
CA GLY A 112 3.18 -4.20 13.34
C GLY A 112 2.89 -5.69 13.15
N TYR A 113 2.73 -6.15 11.90
CA TYR A 113 2.58 -7.58 11.61
C TYR A 113 3.84 -8.38 11.96
N THR A 114 5.01 -7.83 11.66
CA THR A 114 6.29 -8.48 11.97
C THR A 114 6.46 -8.66 13.47
N ASP A 115 6.13 -7.64 14.26
CA ASP A 115 6.18 -7.68 15.72
C ASP A 115 5.19 -8.68 16.30
N MET A 116 3.92 -8.67 15.86
CA MET A 116 2.90 -9.63 16.30
C MET A 116 3.28 -11.09 16.02
N LYS A 117 4.01 -11.33 14.93
CA LYS A 117 4.43 -12.69 14.55
C LYS A 117 5.66 -13.20 15.27
N LYS A 118 6.43 -12.35 15.96
CA LYS A 118 7.64 -12.79 16.69
C LYS A 118 7.32 -13.87 17.72
N ASP A 119 6.18 -13.74 18.38
CA ASP A 119 5.74 -14.66 19.43
C ASP A 119 4.92 -15.84 18.88
N MET A 120 4.64 -15.87 17.57
CA MET A 120 3.83 -16.91 16.94
C MET A 120 4.68 -18.06 16.38
N PRO A 121 4.28 -19.33 16.58
CA PRO A 121 4.96 -20.46 15.96
C PRO A 121 4.77 -20.44 14.44
N LYS A 122 5.86 -20.50 13.69
CA LYS A 122 5.85 -20.51 12.21
C LYS A 122 4.95 -21.61 11.63
N CYS A 123 4.27 -21.30 10.53
CA CYS A 123 3.56 -22.31 9.75
C CYS A 123 4.48 -23.49 9.41
N GLY A 124 3.99 -24.71 9.62
CA GLY A 124 4.72 -25.95 9.44
C GLY A 124 5.38 -26.50 10.71
N LYS A 125 5.50 -25.71 11.78
CA LYS A 125 5.98 -26.20 13.08
C LYS A 125 4.91 -27.06 13.75
N THR A 126 5.33 -28.14 14.41
CA THR A 126 4.45 -28.94 15.28
C THR A 126 4.41 -28.32 16.66
N VAL A 127 3.21 -28.14 17.20
CA VAL A 127 2.96 -27.56 18.53
C VAL A 127 2.10 -28.51 19.36
N ASN A 128 2.29 -28.48 20.68
CA ASN A 128 1.42 -29.17 21.62
C ASN A 128 0.35 -28.18 22.07
N THR A 129 -0.90 -28.65 22.04
CA THR A 129 -2.07 -27.83 22.32
C THR A 129 -2.95 -28.58 23.30
N THR A 130 -3.90 -27.89 23.92
CA THR A 130 -4.87 -28.51 24.83
C THR A 130 -5.69 -29.63 24.17
N GLU A 131 -5.84 -29.59 22.85
CA GLU A 131 -6.57 -30.58 22.04
C GLU A 131 -5.67 -31.68 21.45
N GLY A 132 -4.38 -31.65 21.77
CA GLY A 132 -3.39 -32.62 21.32
C GLY A 132 -2.29 -32.01 20.44
N ARG A 133 -1.47 -32.88 19.86
CA ARG A 133 -0.36 -32.49 18.99
C ARG A 133 -0.86 -32.21 17.58
N GLY A 134 -0.33 -31.15 16.96
CA GLY A 134 -0.67 -30.83 15.59
C GLY A 134 0.30 -29.86 14.91
N LYS A 135 0.14 -29.72 13.59
CA LYS A 135 0.99 -28.88 12.74
C LYS A 135 0.31 -27.56 12.44
N VAL A 136 1.00 -26.44 12.65
CA VAL A 136 0.48 -25.10 12.34
C VAL A 136 0.30 -24.97 10.83
N ILE A 137 -0.93 -24.74 10.36
CA ILE A 137 -1.25 -24.54 8.94
C ILE A 137 -1.44 -23.07 8.57
N ARG A 138 -1.98 -22.27 9.49
CA ARG A 138 -2.21 -20.83 9.27
C ARG A 138 -1.99 -20.04 10.56
N GLN A 139 -1.70 -18.76 10.40
CA GLN A 139 -1.57 -17.80 11.50
C GLN A 139 -2.49 -16.62 11.23
N ASN A 140 -3.21 -16.19 12.26
CA ASN A 140 -3.92 -14.93 12.28
C ASN A 140 -3.23 -13.97 13.26
N ALA A 141 -2.31 -13.17 12.71
CA ALA A 141 -1.49 -12.22 13.49
C ALA A 141 -2.34 -11.22 14.29
N LEU A 142 -3.41 -10.70 13.68
CA LEU A 142 -4.27 -9.68 14.30
C LEU A 142 -5.09 -10.22 15.47
N GLN A 143 -5.50 -11.49 15.41
CA GLN A 143 -6.30 -12.13 16.47
C GLN A 143 -5.44 -12.83 17.52
N GLY A 144 -4.13 -12.97 17.29
CA GLY A 144 -3.30 -13.75 18.21
C GLY A 144 -3.56 -15.25 18.11
N GLU A 145 -4.10 -15.74 16.98
CA GLU A 145 -4.60 -17.10 16.81
C GLU A 145 -3.80 -17.88 15.76
N ILE A 146 -3.71 -19.19 15.95
CA ILE A 146 -3.14 -20.13 14.99
C ILE A 146 -4.15 -21.22 14.65
N VAL A 147 -4.14 -21.65 13.39
CA VAL A 147 -4.91 -22.82 12.97
C VAL A 147 -3.95 -24.00 12.89
N VAL A 148 -4.27 -25.06 13.62
CA VAL A 148 -3.46 -26.27 13.75
C VAL A 148 -4.22 -27.45 13.16
N LEU A 149 -3.55 -28.23 12.32
CA LEU A 149 -4.04 -29.54 11.88
C LEU A 149 -3.59 -30.58 12.90
N LEU A 150 -4.52 -31.09 13.69
CA LEU A 150 -4.28 -32.13 14.68
C LEU A 150 -3.97 -33.46 13.99
N GLU A 151 -3.26 -34.37 14.66
CA GLU A 151 -2.98 -35.73 14.16
C GLU A 151 -4.27 -36.53 13.88
N THR A 152 -5.38 -36.15 14.51
CA THR A 152 -6.72 -36.71 14.27
C THR A 152 -7.35 -36.27 12.94
N GLY A 153 -6.68 -35.39 12.17
CA GLY A 153 -7.16 -34.86 10.89
C GLY A 153 -8.11 -33.67 11.00
N LYS A 154 -8.40 -33.18 12.21
CA LYS A 154 -9.25 -32.01 12.46
C LYS A 154 -8.44 -30.71 12.46
N GLU A 155 -9.01 -29.64 11.93
CA GLU A 155 -8.48 -28.28 12.07
C GLU A 155 -9.04 -27.64 13.36
N ALA A 156 -8.16 -27.17 14.23
CA ALA A 156 -8.50 -26.46 15.46
C ALA A 156 -7.89 -25.05 15.45
N THR A 157 -8.66 -24.05 15.91
CA THR A 157 -8.18 -22.67 16.06
C THR A 157 -7.84 -22.43 17.52
N ILE A 158 -6.58 -22.09 17.79
CA ILE A 158 -6.03 -22.00 19.15
C ILE A 158 -5.34 -20.66 19.33
N LYS A 159 -5.51 -20.03 20.50
CA LYS A 159 -4.82 -18.79 20.82
C LYS A 159 -3.35 -19.06 21.13
N THR A 160 -2.48 -18.15 20.73
CA THR A 160 -1.02 -18.28 20.90
C THR A 160 -0.61 -18.43 22.38
N LYS A 161 -1.44 -17.95 23.32
CA LYS A 161 -1.21 -18.06 24.78
C LYS A 161 -1.48 -19.47 25.34
N ASP A 162 -2.30 -20.26 24.65
CA ASP A 162 -2.74 -21.58 25.11
C ASP A 162 -1.84 -22.70 24.58
N ILE A 163 -0.74 -22.32 23.92
CA ILE A 163 0.28 -23.24 23.43
C ILE A 163 1.14 -23.69 24.60
N GLN A 164 1.11 -24.98 24.89
CA GLN A 164 2.05 -25.58 25.84
C GLN A 164 3.37 -25.78 25.10
N GLN A 165 4.38 -24.96 25.43
CA GLN A 165 5.73 -25.07 24.85
C GLN A 165 6.39 -26.41 25.20
#